data_AF-A0A7I7XQD6-F1
#
_entry.id   AF-A0A7I7XQD6-F1
#
_cell.length_a   1.000
_cell.length_b   1.000
_cell.length_c   1.000
_cell.angle_alpha   90.00
_cell.angle_beta   90.00
_cell.angle_gamma   90.00
#
_symmetry.space_group_name_H-M   'P 1'
#
loop_
_entity.id
_entity.type
_entity.pdbx_description
1 polymer ?
#
loop_
_entity_poly.entity_id
_entity_poly.type
_entity_poly.pdbx_seq_one_letter_code
_entity_poly.pdbx_strand_id
1 'polypeptide(L)'
;MGGFPGGTYTGVLPPQPPQPTPYPAPPVAPPANRTPKSVWVISGSAVVLAVAAVAMGVLAWTRPDPAPVTTTVTPAAPVYSAEQVSAARDEACAASKSVVSAVYEASVPLVAALPNRDSPEYKAALANEQSVVLVEMEYLRLHTPPATPREIADPMGDYIDATYAVLAADTSGQDRNLPAQQGQTAMDKVHAACQK
;
A
#
# COMPACT_ATOMS: atom_id res chain seq x y z
N MET A 1 0.62 -27.36 -40.54
CA MET A 1 1.72 -28.20 -41.08
C MET A 1 2.39 -27.42 -42.18
N GLY A 2 3.72 -27.26 -42.10
CA GLY A 2 4.51 -26.49 -43.05
C GLY A 2 5.69 -25.87 -42.32
N GLY A 3 6.76 -26.64 -42.18
CA GLY A 3 8.06 -26.15 -41.70
C GLY A 3 8.93 -25.63 -42.85
N PHE A 4 10.20 -25.39 -42.49
CA PHE A 4 11.35 -24.95 -43.30
C PHE A 4 11.61 -23.43 -43.31
N PRO A 5 12.88 -23.00 -43.46
CA PRO A 5 13.91 -23.09 -42.43
C PRO A 5 14.65 -21.74 -42.24
N GLY A 6 15.22 -21.54 -41.05
CA GLY A 6 16.14 -20.43 -40.80
C GLY A 6 17.48 -20.64 -41.52
N GLY A 7 17.76 -19.81 -42.52
CA GLY A 7 19.07 -19.64 -43.13
C GLY A 7 19.58 -18.22 -42.85
N THR A 8 20.62 -18.11 -42.01
CA THR A 8 21.28 -16.85 -41.70
C THR A 8 22.33 -16.49 -42.73
N TYR A 9 22.39 -15.19 -43.00
CA TYR A 9 23.14 -14.51 -44.04
C TYR A 9 24.67 -14.64 -43.94
N THR A 10 25.26 -14.60 -45.12
CA THR A 10 26.67 -14.63 -45.50
C THR A 10 27.45 -13.37 -45.11
N GLY A 11 28.58 -13.52 -44.44
CA GLY A 11 29.63 -12.50 -44.31
C GLY A 11 30.89 -12.93 -45.06
N VAL A 12 31.24 -12.21 -46.11
CA VAL A 12 32.44 -12.42 -46.95
C VAL A 12 33.58 -11.59 -46.36
N LEU A 13 34.71 -12.21 -46.04
CA LEU A 13 35.94 -11.51 -45.68
C LEU A 13 36.81 -11.25 -46.93
N PRO A 14 37.46 -10.08 -47.04
CA PRO A 14 38.30 -9.71 -48.18
C PRO A 14 39.61 -10.51 -48.28
N PRO A 15 40.22 -10.59 -49.47
CA PRO A 15 41.40 -11.42 -49.74
C PRO A 15 42.69 -10.88 -49.09
N GLN A 16 43.49 -11.81 -48.57
CA GLN A 16 44.80 -11.57 -47.99
C GLN A 16 45.89 -11.53 -49.09
N PRO A 17 46.91 -10.65 -49.00
CA PRO A 17 47.97 -10.52 -49.99
C PRO A 17 48.87 -11.78 -50.09
N PRO A 18 49.53 -12.01 -51.25
CA PRO A 18 50.32 -13.21 -51.50
C PRO A 18 51.55 -13.27 -50.60
N GLN A 19 51.72 -14.41 -49.92
CA GLN A 19 52.92 -14.69 -49.14
C GLN A 19 54.02 -15.29 -50.03
N PRO A 20 55.28 -14.87 -49.86
CA PRO A 20 56.44 -15.44 -50.57
C PRO A 20 56.64 -16.91 -50.20
N THR A 21 57.11 -17.71 -51.16
CA THR A 21 57.48 -19.13 -50.97
C THR A 21 58.87 -19.26 -50.35
N PRO A 22 59.02 -20.03 -49.26
CA PRO A 22 60.35 -20.51 -48.87
C PRO A 22 60.37 -22.02 -48.56
N TYR A 23 61.14 -22.70 -49.42
CA TYR A 23 62.01 -23.87 -49.19
C TYR A 23 61.43 -25.27 -48.93
N PRO A 24 62.11 -26.31 -49.49
CA PRO A 24 61.69 -27.70 -49.39
C PRO A 24 61.87 -28.29 -47.98
N ALA A 25 60.97 -29.21 -47.65
CA ALA A 25 60.91 -29.89 -46.35
C ALA A 25 62.08 -30.90 -46.17
N PRO A 26 62.75 -30.91 -45.01
CA PRO A 26 63.58 -32.03 -44.58
C PRO A 26 62.75 -33.19 -44.02
N PRO A 27 63.29 -34.42 -44.01
CA PRO A 27 62.52 -35.65 -43.85
C PRO A 27 62.00 -35.89 -42.42
N VAL A 28 60.80 -36.49 -42.35
CA VAL A 28 60.12 -36.91 -41.12
C VAL A 28 60.85 -38.10 -40.49
N ALA A 29 61.21 -37.97 -39.21
CA ALA A 29 61.69 -39.07 -38.36
C ALA A 29 60.54 -39.64 -37.50
N PRO A 30 60.50 -40.96 -37.23
CA PRO A 30 59.46 -41.62 -36.43
C PRO A 30 59.54 -41.27 -34.93
N PRO A 31 58.46 -41.52 -34.16
CA PRO A 31 58.27 -40.90 -32.84
C PRO A 31 59.23 -41.47 -31.80
N ALA A 32 60.03 -40.59 -31.20
CA ALA A 32 60.83 -40.94 -30.03
C ALA A 32 60.05 -40.63 -28.75
N ASN A 33 59.52 -41.68 -28.13
CA ASN A 33 59.00 -41.67 -26.78
C ASN A 33 60.08 -41.15 -25.81
N ARG A 34 59.86 -39.97 -25.23
CA ARG A 34 60.60 -39.49 -24.07
C ARG A 34 59.59 -38.95 -23.07
N THR A 35 59.20 -39.79 -22.12
CA THR A 35 58.64 -39.35 -20.84
C THR A 35 59.66 -38.48 -20.10
N PRO A 36 59.39 -37.18 -19.87
CA PRO A 36 60.15 -36.39 -18.93
C PRO A 36 59.39 -36.28 -17.61
N LYS A 37 60.14 -36.39 -16.51
CA LYS A 37 59.69 -36.38 -15.12
C LYS A 37 59.12 -35.01 -14.65
N SER A 38 58.54 -34.20 -15.54
CA SER A 38 57.96 -32.86 -15.24
C SER A 38 56.47 -32.88 -14.90
N VAL A 39 55.78 -34.01 -15.09
CA VAL A 39 54.35 -34.16 -14.76
C VAL A 39 54.08 -33.98 -13.26
N TRP A 40 55.07 -34.27 -12.40
CA TRP A 40 54.88 -34.20 -10.95
C TRP A 40 54.91 -32.77 -10.39
N VAL A 41 55.57 -31.81 -11.08
CA VAL A 41 55.62 -30.40 -10.63
C VAL A 41 54.40 -29.60 -11.10
N ILE A 42 53.81 -29.97 -12.24
CA ILE A 42 52.59 -29.33 -12.77
C ILE A 42 51.33 -29.79 -12.02
N SER A 43 51.34 -31.02 -11.47
CA SER A 43 50.24 -31.51 -10.63
C SER A 43 50.10 -30.74 -9.32
N GLY A 44 51.21 -30.34 -8.68
CA GLY A 44 51.18 -29.61 -7.41
C GLY A 44 50.56 -28.21 -7.51
N SER A 45 50.88 -27.45 -8.55
CA SER A 45 50.34 -26.09 -8.74
C SER A 45 48.85 -26.08 -9.09
N ALA A 46 48.39 -27.04 -9.89
CA ALA A 46 46.98 -27.21 -10.21
C ALA A 46 46.15 -27.56 -8.95
N VAL A 47 46.68 -28.40 -8.06
CA VAL A 47 46.03 -28.75 -6.78
C VAL A 47 45.95 -27.53 -5.85
N VAL A 48 47.01 -26.73 -5.75
CA VAL A 48 46.99 -25.51 -4.92
C VAL A 48 45.97 -24.48 -5.42
N LEU A 49 45.89 -24.27 -6.74
CA LEU A 49 44.89 -23.37 -7.34
C LEU A 49 43.46 -23.88 -7.15
N ALA A 50 43.24 -25.19 -7.26
CA ALA A 50 41.93 -25.79 -7.00
C ALA A 50 41.50 -25.61 -5.55
N VAL A 51 42.41 -25.80 -4.58
CA VAL A 51 42.12 -25.58 -3.15
C VAL A 51 41.79 -24.11 -2.87
N ALA A 52 42.54 -23.16 -3.47
CA ALA A 52 42.25 -21.73 -3.32
C ALA A 52 40.88 -21.34 -3.91
N ALA A 53 40.51 -21.89 -5.07
CA ALA A 53 39.21 -21.65 -5.68
C ALA A 53 38.06 -22.21 -4.83
N VAL A 54 38.22 -23.41 -4.26
CA VAL A 54 37.23 -24.01 -3.35
C VAL A 54 37.09 -23.17 -2.07
N ALA A 55 38.20 -22.71 -1.48
CA ALA A 55 38.16 -21.87 -0.30
C ALA A 55 37.46 -20.52 -0.56
N MET A 56 37.74 -19.88 -1.71
CA MET A 56 37.08 -18.64 -2.12
C MET A 56 35.58 -18.85 -2.42
N GLY A 57 35.21 -19.99 -2.99
CA GLY A 57 33.81 -20.38 -3.24
C GLY A 57 33.04 -20.59 -1.94
N VAL A 58 33.64 -21.28 -0.96
CA VAL A 58 33.06 -21.46 0.38
C VAL A 58 32.89 -20.12 1.10
N LEU A 59 33.91 -19.24 1.05
CA LEU A 59 33.81 -17.91 1.64
C LEU A 59 32.71 -17.07 0.97
N ALA A 60 32.56 -17.18 -0.36
CA ALA A 60 31.50 -16.49 -1.08
C ALA A 60 30.10 -16.98 -0.69
N TRP A 61 29.93 -18.28 -0.43
CA TRP A 61 28.67 -18.84 0.07
C TRP A 61 28.34 -18.45 1.50
N THR A 62 29.34 -18.14 2.32
CA THR A 62 29.13 -17.65 3.69
C THR A 62 28.91 -16.15 3.79
N ARG A 63 29.02 -15.39 2.67
CA ARG A 63 28.70 -13.97 2.69
C ARG A 63 27.19 -13.82 2.84
N PRO A 64 26.70 -13.16 3.90
CA PRO A 64 25.30 -12.77 3.96
C PRO A 64 24.98 -11.92 2.74
N ASP A 65 23.88 -12.21 2.05
CA ASP A 65 23.36 -11.29 1.05
C ASP A 65 23.19 -9.91 1.71
N PRO A 66 23.57 -8.80 1.02
CA PRO A 66 23.25 -7.47 1.50
C PRO A 66 21.76 -7.43 1.79
N ALA A 67 21.40 -7.07 3.03
CA ALA A 67 19.99 -6.97 3.41
C ALA A 67 19.28 -6.11 2.35
N PRO A 68 18.16 -6.58 1.77
CA PRO A 68 17.44 -5.81 0.78
C PRO A 68 17.08 -4.46 1.38
N VAL A 69 17.66 -3.39 0.85
CA VAL A 69 17.35 -2.02 1.26
C VAL A 69 16.01 -1.68 0.63
N THR A 70 14.93 -1.87 1.39
CA THR A 70 13.61 -1.39 1.01
C THR A 70 13.55 0.12 1.28
N THR A 71 13.72 0.93 0.25
CA THR A 71 13.44 2.37 0.33
C THR A 71 11.93 2.58 0.33
N THR A 72 11.35 2.85 1.50
CA THR A 72 9.96 3.30 1.59
C THR A 72 9.89 4.77 1.20
N VAL A 73 9.27 5.08 0.05
CA VAL A 73 8.91 6.46 -0.30
C VAL A 73 7.57 6.76 0.36
N THR A 74 7.56 7.62 1.38
CA THR A 74 6.32 8.17 1.92
C THR A 74 5.81 9.24 0.93
N PRO A 75 4.60 9.10 0.36
CA PRO A 75 4.02 10.16 -0.45
C PRO A 75 3.84 11.43 0.40
N ALA A 76 4.17 12.58 -0.16
CA ALA A 76 3.90 13.86 0.50
C ALA A 76 2.39 14.01 0.73
N ALA A 77 2.01 14.65 1.84
CA ALA A 77 0.61 14.94 2.11
C ALA A 77 0.02 15.77 0.96
N PRO A 78 -1.22 15.48 0.53
CA PRO A 78 -1.88 16.27 -0.49
C PRO A 78 -1.99 17.73 -0.02
N VAL A 79 -1.59 18.65 -0.89
CA VAL A 79 -1.72 20.09 -0.66
C VAL A 79 -2.95 20.55 -1.41
N TYR A 80 -3.93 21.08 -0.68
CA TYR A 80 -5.17 21.59 -1.24
C TYR A 80 -5.07 23.09 -1.53
N SER A 81 -5.70 23.53 -2.62
CA SER A 81 -5.82 24.96 -2.91
C SER A 81 -6.85 25.63 -1.97
N ALA A 82 -6.80 26.95 -1.86
CA ALA A 82 -7.77 27.69 -1.05
C ALA A 82 -9.22 27.45 -1.51
N GLU A 83 -9.44 27.34 -2.83
CA GLU A 83 -10.73 27.04 -3.42
C GLU A 83 -11.21 25.63 -3.05
N GLN A 84 -10.32 24.64 -3.06
CA GLN A 84 -10.64 23.28 -2.64
C GLN A 84 -11.02 23.21 -1.16
N VAL A 85 -10.29 23.94 -0.30
CA VAL A 85 -10.60 24.02 1.12
C VAL A 85 -11.94 24.73 1.36
N SER A 86 -12.22 25.82 0.63
CA SER A 86 -13.50 26.53 0.73
C SER A 86 -14.68 25.65 0.30
N ALA A 87 -14.55 24.95 -0.83
CA ALA A 87 -15.60 24.06 -1.32
C ALA A 87 -15.86 22.91 -0.34
N ALA A 88 -14.80 22.31 0.20
CA ALA A 88 -14.87 21.24 1.19
C ALA A 88 -15.50 21.70 2.52
N ARG A 89 -15.22 22.94 2.94
CA ARG A 89 -15.89 23.56 4.09
C ARG A 89 -17.39 23.70 3.84
N ASP A 90 -17.78 24.27 2.69
CA ASP A 90 -19.18 24.54 2.39
C ASP A 90 -19.99 23.24 2.28
N GLU A 91 -19.42 22.22 1.64
CA GLU A 91 -20.00 20.87 1.55
C GLU A 91 -20.22 20.26 2.93
N ALA A 92 -19.19 20.25 3.78
CA ALA A 92 -19.27 19.66 5.11
C ALA A 92 -20.27 20.42 6.02
N CYS A 93 -20.27 21.75 5.97
CA CYS A 93 -21.23 22.58 6.70
C CYS A 93 -22.68 22.37 6.25
N ALA A 94 -22.91 22.19 4.94
CA ALA A 94 -24.23 21.85 4.43
C ALA A 94 -24.67 20.44 4.86
N ALA A 95 -23.76 19.46 4.77
CA ALA A 95 -24.04 18.08 5.15
C ALA A 95 -24.37 17.95 6.64
N SER A 96 -23.58 18.55 7.54
CA SER A 96 -23.84 18.53 8.98
C SER A 96 -25.22 19.08 9.34
N LYS A 97 -25.64 20.19 8.71
CA LYS A 97 -26.98 20.75 8.93
C LYS A 97 -28.09 19.76 8.53
N SER A 98 -27.94 19.10 7.39
CA SER A 98 -28.91 18.11 6.90
C SER A 98 -28.98 16.91 7.85
N VAL A 99 -27.82 16.34 8.18
CA VAL A 99 -27.67 15.15 9.03
C VAL A 99 -28.24 15.39 10.42
N VAL A 100 -27.92 16.51 11.07
CA VAL A 100 -28.43 16.83 12.41
C VAL A 100 -29.96 16.90 12.41
N SER A 101 -30.56 17.46 11.36
CA SER A 101 -32.03 17.52 11.23
C SER A 101 -32.63 16.12 11.10
N ALA A 102 -32.10 15.29 10.21
CA ALA A 102 -32.59 13.94 9.96
C ALA A 102 -32.48 13.04 11.21
N VAL A 103 -31.31 13.07 11.88
CA VAL A 103 -31.09 12.32 13.13
C VAL A 103 -32.02 12.81 14.24
N TYR A 104 -32.20 14.13 14.38
CA TYR A 104 -33.13 14.68 15.37
C TYR A 104 -34.56 14.18 15.13
N GLU A 105 -35.06 14.28 13.90
CA GLU A 105 -36.40 13.80 13.54
C GLU A 105 -36.59 12.30 13.83
N ALA A 106 -35.58 11.49 13.52
CA ALA A 106 -35.61 10.06 13.81
C ALA A 106 -35.55 9.73 15.31
N SER A 107 -34.92 10.59 16.12
CA SER A 107 -34.76 10.39 17.56
C SER A 107 -36.01 10.73 18.38
N VAL A 108 -36.86 11.64 17.89
CA VAL A 108 -38.03 12.13 18.64
C VAL A 108 -38.97 11.00 19.09
N PRO A 109 -39.37 10.04 18.22
CA PRO A 109 -40.21 8.92 18.65
C PRO A 109 -39.51 8.01 19.65
N LEU A 110 -38.19 7.79 19.50
CA LEU A 110 -37.45 6.94 20.43
C LEU A 110 -37.40 7.56 21.82
N VAL A 111 -37.06 8.85 21.89
CA VAL A 111 -37.00 9.60 23.16
C VAL A 111 -38.35 9.56 23.87
N ALA A 112 -39.45 9.73 23.13
CA ALA A 112 -40.80 9.64 23.69
C ALA A 112 -41.14 8.24 24.26
N ALA A 113 -40.60 7.18 23.66
CA ALA A 113 -40.83 5.79 24.07
C ALA A 113 -39.85 5.27 25.15
N LEU A 114 -38.81 6.02 25.51
CA LEU A 114 -37.80 5.64 26.51
C LEU A 114 -38.35 5.14 27.86
N PRO A 115 -39.47 5.68 28.40
CA PRO A 115 -40.01 5.19 29.67
C PRO A 115 -40.43 3.71 29.67
N ASN A 116 -40.69 3.12 28.49
CA ASN A 116 -41.03 1.71 28.35
C ASN A 116 -40.24 1.06 27.20
N ARG A 117 -39.00 0.64 27.49
CA ARG A 117 -38.09 0.02 26.49
C ARG A 117 -38.55 -1.34 25.97
N ASP A 118 -39.49 -2.00 26.64
CA ASP A 118 -40.02 -3.30 26.18
C ASP A 118 -41.17 -3.17 25.17
N SER A 119 -41.71 -1.96 25.04
CA SER A 119 -42.84 -1.65 24.16
C SER A 119 -42.52 -1.88 22.68
N PRO A 120 -43.52 -2.29 21.87
CA PRO A 120 -43.35 -2.37 20.42
C PRO A 120 -43.03 -1.00 19.81
N GLU A 121 -43.56 0.09 20.38
CA GLU A 121 -43.26 1.46 19.96
C GLU A 121 -41.77 1.80 20.13
N TYR A 122 -41.17 1.47 21.28
CA TYR A 122 -39.74 1.67 21.51
C TYR A 122 -38.90 0.87 20.52
N LYS A 123 -39.21 -0.41 20.32
CA LYS A 123 -38.45 -1.29 19.42
C LYS A 123 -38.53 -0.82 17.97
N ALA A 124 -39.70 -0.37 17.52
CA ALA A 124 -39.90 0.18 16.18
C ALA A 124 -39.15 1.52 16.02
N ALA A 125 -39.25 2.41 17.01
CA ALA A 125 -38.54 3.69 16.98
C ALA A 125 -37.01 3.51 17.00
N LEU A 126 -36.50 2.57 17.80
CA LEU A 126 -35.07 2.26 17.86
C LEU A 126 -34.56 1.74 16.52
N ALA A 127 -35.28 0.82 15.89
CA ALA A 127 -34.91 0.30 14.58
C ALA A 127 -34.90 1.40 13.50
N ASN A 128 -35.84 2.34 13.56
CA ASN A 128 -35.88 3.49 12.67
C ASN A 128 -34.69 4.44 12.92
N GLU A 129 -34.43 4.83 14.18
CA GLU A 129 -33.29 5.70 14.52
C GLU A 129 -31.95 5.06 14.13
N GLN A 130 -31.76 3.76 14.40
CA GLN A 130 -30.56 3.04 13.99
C GLN A 130 -30.36 3.07 12.47
N SER A 131 -31.42 2.86 11.70
CA SER A 131 -31.36 2.87 10.23
C SER A 131 -30.98 4.25 9.70
N VAL A 132 -31.61 5.30 10.22
CA VAL A 132 -31.32 6.69 9.84
C VAL A 132 -29.88 7.05 10.23
N VAL A 133 -29.48 6.83 11.48
CA VAL A 133 -28.13 7.16 11.96
C VAL A 133 -27.05 6.46 11.14
N LEU A 134 -27.22 5.17 10.79
CA LEU A 134 -26.22 4.47 9.97
C LEU A 134 -26.04 5.11 8.60
N VAL A 135 -27.13 5.51 7.95
CA VAL A 135 -27.07 6.18 6.63
C VAL A 135 -26.52 7.59 6.76
N GLU A 136 -27.01 8.37 7.72
CA GLU A 136 -26.66 9.77 7.88
C GLU A 136 -25.21 9.96 8.37
N MET A 137 -24.69 9.08 9.24
CA MET A 137 -23.29 9.15 9.65
C MET A 137 -22.35 8.80 8.48
N GLU A 138 -22.73 7.87 7.62
CA GLU A 138 -21.95 7.56 6.42
C GLU A 138 -22.03 8.70 5.40
N TYR A 139 -23.22 9.29 5.23
CA TYR A 139 -23.39 10.50 4.43
C TYR A 139 -22.48 11.62 4.92
N LEU A 140 -22.44 11.87 6.24
CA LEU A 140 -21.57 12.89 6.83
C LEU A 140 -20.09 12.62 6.56
N ARG A 141 -19.63 11.36 6.69
CA ARG A 141 -18.25 10.97 6.37
C ARG A 141 -17.90 11.24 4.92
N LEU A 142 -18.77 10.85 4.00
CA LEU A 142 -18.56 11.03 2.56
C LEU A 142 -18.54 12.52 2.15
N HIS A 143 -19.28 13.36 2.86
CA HIS A 143 -19.35 14.81 2.63
C HIS A 143 -18.43 15.62 3.56
N THR A 144 -17.46 14.95 4.18
CA THR A 144 -16.33 15.57 4.88
C THR A 144 -15.04 15.23 4.14
N PRO A 145 -14.83 15.79 2.94
CA PRO A 145 -13.68 15.44 2.12
C PRO A 145 -12.36 15.81 2.81
N PRO A 146 -11.22 15.21 2.42
CA PRO A 146 -9.94 15.43 3.11
C PRO A 146 -9.41 16.88 3.09
N ALA A 147 -9.97 17.74 2.23
CA ALA A 147 -9.66 19.16 2.18
C ALA A 147 -10.44 20.00 3.22
N THR A 148 -11.38 19.39 3.95
CA THR A 148 -12.16 20.07 5.00
C THR A 148 -11.22 20.53 6.13
N PRO A 149 -11.31 21.79 6.59
CA PRO A 149 -10.53 22.28 7.73
C PRO A 149 -10.72 21.41 8.97
N ARG A 150 -9.65 21.17 9.74
CA ARG A 150 -9.67 20.26 10.90
C ARG A 150 -10.65 20.71 11.98
N GLU A 151 -10.82 22.02 12.16
CA GLU A 151 -11.79 22.61 13.07
C GLU A 151 -13.26 22.25 12.73
N ILE A 152 -13.52 21.68 11.56
CA ILE A 152 -14.81 21.13 11.14
C ILE A 152 -14.76 19.60 11.11
N ALA A 153 -13.72 19.03 10.48
CA ALA A 153 -13.61 17.58 10.30
C ALA A 153 -13.48 16.81 11.62
N ASP A 154 -12.66 17.29 12.56
CA ASP A 154 -12.45 16.63 13.85
C ASP A 154 -13.76 16.56 14.66
N PRO A 155 -14.51 17.67 14.88
CA PRO A 155 -15.78 17.59 15.60
C PRO A 155 -16.90 16.87 14.81
N MET A 156 -16.82 16.76 13.48
CA MET A 156 -17.72 15.85 12.74
C MET A 156 -17.44 14.38 13.09
N GLY A 157 -16.16 14.00 13.20
CA GLY A 157 -15.75 12.69 13.72
C GLY A 157 -16.28 12.45 15.13
N ASP A 158 -16.08 13.41 16.04
CA ASP A 158 -16.58 13.34 17.43
C ASP A 158 -18.10 13.13 17.47
N TYR A 159 -18.86 13.82 16.60
CA TYR A 159 -20.31 13.65 16.53
C TYR A 159 -20.72 12.27 16.05
N ILE A 160 -20.03 11.73 15.04
CA ILE A 160 -20.31 10.36 14.54
C ILE A 160 -20.10 9.34 15.66
N ASP A 161 -18.97 9.41 16.35
CA ASP A 161 -18.64 8.48 17.43
C ASP A 161 -19.62 8.60 18.60
N ALA A 162 -19.97 9.84 18.98
CA ALA A 162 -20.95 10.09 20.03
C ALA A 162 -22.35 9.57 19.65
N THR A 163 -22.76 9.71 18.39
CA THR A 163 -24.08 9.24 17.91
C THR A 163 -24.14 7.71 17.89
N TYR A 164 -23.05 7.04 17.51
CA TYR A 164 -22.96 5.59 17.66
C TYR A 164 -22.96 5.13 19.12
N ALA A 165 -22.32 5.88 20.02
CA ALA A 165 -22.37 5.59 21.45
C ALA A 165 -23.80 5.75 22.03
N VAL A 166 -24.58 6.72 21.53
CA VAL A 166 -26.01 6.84 21.85
C VAL A 166 -26.79 5.58 21.43
N LEU A 167 -26.62 5.13 20.18
CA LEU A 167 -27.28 3.90 19.72
C LEU A 167 -26.88 2.67 20.53
N ALA A 168 -25.59 2.55 20.86
CA ALA A 168 -25.09 1.45 21.67
C ALA A 168 -25.72 1.48 23.07
N ALA A 169 -25.82 2.66 23.69
CA ALA A 169 -26.49 2.83 24.97
C ALA A 169 -27.97 2.45 24.89
N ASP A 170 -28.68 2.89 23.85
CA ASP A 170 -30.09 2.56 23.68
C ASP A 170 -30.34 1.08 23.46
N THR A 171 -29.50 0.43 22.67
CA THR A 171 -29.56 -1.02 22.39
C THR A 171 -29.26 -1.86 23.63
N SER A 172 -28.33 -1.40 24.47
CA SER A 172 -27.91 -2.12 25.69
C SER A 172 -28.70 -1.73 26.95
N GLY A 173 -29.64 -0.79 26.84
CA GLY A 173 -30.41 -0.28 27.98
C GLY A 173 -29.60 0.57 28.95
N GLN A 174 -28.46 1.11 28.52
CA GLN A 174 -27.63 2.03 29.29
C GLN A 174 -28.13 3.49 29.19
N ASP A 175 -27.57 4.37 30.02
CA ASP A 175 -27.85 5.80 29.94
C ASP A 175 -27.23 6.43 28.68
N ARG A 176 -28.06 7.08 27.88
CA ARG A 176 -27.66 7.74 26.62
C ARG A 176 -27.26 9.20 26.79
N ASN A 177 -27.46 9.80 27.98
CA ASN A 177 -27.34 11.25 28.15
C ASN A 177 -25.92 11.78 27.94
N LEU A 178 -24.90 11.08 28.46
CA LEU A 178 -23.51 11.48 28.28
C LEU A 178 -23.09 11.50 26.80
N PRO A 179 -23.25 10.41 26.01
CA PRO A 179 -22.90 10.45 24.60
C PRO A 179 -23.79 11.43 23.81
N ALA A 180 -25.06 11.61 24.18
CA ALA A 180 -25.90 12.64 23.55
C ALA A 180 -25.34 14.06 23.77
N GLN A 181 -24.89 14.38 24.99
CA GLN A 181 -24.26 15.66 25.31
C GLN A 181 -22.93 15.84 24.57
N GLN A 182 -22.14 14.78 24.41
CA GLN A 182 -20.91 14.80 23.62
C GLN A 182 -21.21 15.11 22.14
N GLY A 183 -22.25 14.49 21.57
CA GLY A 183 -22.70 14.76 20.20
C GLY A 183 -23.15 16.22 20.02
N GLN A 184 -23.91 16.77 20.97
CA GLN A 184 -24.29 18.18 20.96
C GLN A 184 -23.07 19.11 21.00
N THR A 185 -22.14 18.85 21.92
CA THR A 185 -20.90 19.63 22.06
C THR A 185 -20.07 19.60 20.78
N ALA A 186 -20.02 18.47 20.10
CA ALA A 186 -19.32 18.32 18.82
C ALA A 186 -20.00 19.16 17.73
N MET A 187 -21.33 19.12 17.61
CA MET A 187 -22.07 19.92 16.63
C MET A 187 -22.05 21.42 16.93
N ASP A 188 -21.96 21.83 18.19
CA ASP A 188 -21.74 23.23 18.55
C ASP A 188 -20.40 23.76 18.02
N LYS A 189 -19.34 22.94 18.08
CA LYS A 189 -18.03 23.28 17.50
C LYS A 189 -18.12 23.38 15.97
N VAL A 190 -18.79 22.44 15.31
CA VAL A 190 -19.03 22.48 13.85
C VAL A 190 -19.77 23.77 13.49
N HIS A 191 -20.84 24.08 14.20
CA HIS A 191 -21.63 25.29 13.96
C HIS A 191 -20.78 26.56 14.09
N ALA A 192 -19.98 26.67 15.15
CA ALA A 192 -19.09 27.81 15.36
C ALA A 192 -18.01 27.92 14.26
N ALA A 193 -17.48 26.80 13.76
CA ALA A 193 -16.51 26.79 12.68
C ALA A 193 -17.14 27.17 11.32
N CYS A 194 -18.36 26.73 11.06
CA CYS A 194 -19.11 27.02 9.83
C CYS A 194 -19.61 28.48 9.70
N GLN A 195 -19.50 29.28 10.77
CA GLN A 195 -19.86 30.70 10.76
C GLN A 195 -18.69 31.64 10.44
N LYS A 196 -17.45 31.14 10.45
CA LYS A 196 -16.23 31.93 10.18
C LYS A 196 -16.00 32.10 8.68
#